data_AF-A0A2V4A391-F1
#
_entry.id   AF-A0A2V4A391-F1
#
_cell.length_a   1.000
_cell.length_b   1.000
_cell.length_c   1.000
_cell.angle_alpha   90.00
_cell.angle_beta   90.00
_cell.angle_gamma   90.00
#
_symmetry.space_group_name_H-M   'P 1'
#
loop_
_entity.id
_entity.type
_entity.pdbx_description
1 polymer ?
#
loop_
_entity_poly.entity_id
_entity_poly.type
_entity_poly.pdbx_seq_one_letter_code
_entity_poly.pdbx_strand_id
1 'polypeptide(L)' 'MLDHEEEVRRKDYELLKEIAGDEVANRYAGKENYSMRRAALAIQRYSVVNFAKRKPIDFTMITIMALLLGFIFIWKYITF' A
#
# COMPACT_ATOMS: atom_id res chain seq x y z
N MET A 1 -8.03 6.15 26.52
CA MET A 1 -6.94 5.79 25.59
C MET A 1 -7.24 4.53 24.77
N LEU A 2 -7.95 3.53 25.32
CA LEU A 2 -8.40 2.32 24.58
C LEU A 2 -9.32 2.59 23.38
N ASP A 3 -10.13 3.65 23.42
CA ASP A 3 -11.12 3.93 22.35
C ASP A 3 -10.47 4.32 21.01
N HIS A 4 -9.34 5.03 21.05
CA HIS A 4 -8.71 5.54 19.84
C HIS A 4 -7.95 4.44 19.08
N GLU A 5 -7.23 3.57 19.78
CA GLU A 5 -6.54 2.45 19.14
C GLU A 5 -7.52 1.43 18.55
N GLU A 6 -8.64 1.17 19.24
CA GLU A 6 -9.69 0.29 18.73
C GLU A 6 -10.38 0.90 17.50
N GLU A 7 -10.57 2.22 17.47
CA GLU A 7 -11.12 2.95 16.33
C GLU A 7 -10.16 2.92 15.12
N VAL A 8 -8.87 3.16 15.34
CA VAL A 8 -7.84 3.07 14.29
C VAL A 8 -7.76 1.65 13.75
N ARG A 9 -7.74 0.63 14.63
CA ARG A 9 -7.80 -0.77 14.22
C ARG A 9 -9.02 -1.07 13.36
N ARG A 10 -10.20 -0.56 13.74
CA ARG A 10 -11.44 -0.80 12.97
C ARG A 10 -11.35 -0.19 11.57
N LYS A 11 -10.84 1.04 11.46
CA LYS A 11 -10.60 1.70 10.17
C LYS A 11 -9.61 0.92 9.31
N ASP A 12 -8.49 0.49 9.89
CA ASP A 12 -7.48 -0.31 9.18
C ASP A 12 -8.04 -1.65 8.70
N TYR A 13 -8.89 -2.28 9.52
CA TYR A 13 -9.57 -3.54 9.19
C TYR A 13 -10.53 -3.39 8.02
N GLU A 14 -11.40 -2.38 8.04
CA GLU A 14 -12.35 -2.12 6.95
C GLU A 14 -11.63 -1.78 5.65
N LEU A 15 -10.58 -0.96 5.72
CA LEU A 15 -9.78 -0.62 4.55
C LEU A 15 -9.08 -1.85 3.96
N LEU A 16 -8.43 -2.67 4.79
CA LEU A 16 -7.79 -3.92 4.34
C LEU A 16 -8.79 -4.90 3.74
N LYS A 17 -9.99 -4.98 4.32
CA LYS A 17 -11.07 -5.81 3.80
C LYS A 17 -11.49 -5.35 2.41
N GLU A 18 -11.61 -4.04 2.18
CA GLU A 18 -11.99 -3.49 0.88
C GLU A 18 -10.92 -3.74 -0.21
N ILE A 19 -9.64 -3.55 0.11
CA ILE A 19 -8.56 -3.62 -0.89
C ILE A 19 -8.01 -5.04 -1.09
N ALA A 20 -8.13 -5.93 -0.09
CA ALA A 20 -7.47 -7.23 -0.09
C ALA A 20 -8.35 -8.41 0.37
N GLY A 21 -9.55 -8.16 0.89
CA GLY A 21 -10.48 -9.18 1.37
C GLY A 21 -10.35 -9.53 2.85
N ASP A 22 -11.32 -10.30 3.35
CA ASP A 22 -11.51 -10.61 4.78
C ASP A 22 -10.31 -11.35 5.40
N GLU A 23 -9.67 -12.25 4.64
CA GLU A 23 -8.55 -13.05 5.15
C GLU A 23 -7.34 -12.19 5.50
N VAL A 24 -7.02 -11.20 4.65
CA VAL A 24 -5.91 -10.28 4.85
C VAL A 24 -6.24 -9.30 5.99
N ALA A 25 -7.47 -8.79 6.04
CA ALA A 25 -7.91 -7.92 7.13
C ALA A 25 -7.79 -8.61 8.50
N ASN A 26 -8.23 -9.86 8.62
CA ASN A 26 -8.09 -10.64 9.86
C ASN A 26 -6.63 -10.90 10.24
N ARG A 27 -5.75 -11.15 9.27
CA ARG A 27 -4.33 -11.41 9.52
C ARG A 27 -3.57 -10.19 10.08
N TYR A 28 -3.89 -8.99 9.63
CA TYR A 28 -3.11 -7.78 9.96
C TYR A 28 -3.83 -6.77 10.87
N ALA A 29 -5.16 -6.78 10.88
CA ALA A 29 -5.99 -5.88 11.68
C ALA A 29 -7.05 -6.60 12.55
N GLY A 30 -6.93 -7.93 12.67
CA GLY A 30 -7.71 -8.71 13.63
C GLY A 30 -7.42 -8.30 15.07
N LYS A 31 -8.41 -8.50 15.95
CA LYS A 31 -8.38 -8.01 17.34
C LYS A 31 -7.16 -8.48 18.14
N GLU A 32 -6.67 -9.69 17.86
CA GLU A 32 -5.52 -10.28 18.55
C GLU A 32 -4.17 -10.04 17.85
N ASN A 33 -4.19 -9.64 16.57
CA ASN A 33 -3.01 -9.58 15.71
C ASN A 33 -2.64 -8.16 15.29
N TYR A 34 -3.37 -7.15 15.79
CA TYR A 34 -3.20 -5.78 15.35
C TYR A 34 -1.86 -5.21 15.77
N SER A 35 -1.14 -4.71 14.77
CA SER A 35 0.03 -3.86 14.97
C SER A 35 -0.05 -2.75 13.94
N MET A 36 -0.16 -1.51 14.39
CA MET A 36 -0.28 -0.33 13.52
C MET A 36 0.77 -0.34 12.40
N ARG A 37 2.02 -0.67 12.72
CA ARG A 37 3.11 -0.75 11.73
C ARG A 37 2.87 -1.85 10.69
N ARG A 38 2.41 -3.04 11.10
CA ARG A 38 2.15 -4.16 10.19
C ARG A 38 0.92 -3.89 9.33
N ALA A 39 -0.14 -3.32 9.91
CA ALA A 39 -1.36 -2.94 9.22
C ALA A 39 -1.09 -1.86 8.18
N ALA A 40 -0.37 -0.78 8.53
CA ALA A 40 0.00 0.29 7.60
C ALA A 40 0.82 -0.24 6.41
N LEU A 41 1.78 -1.13 6.65
CA LEU A 41 2.61 -1.71 5.60
C LEU A 41 1.80 -2.66 4.68
N ALA A 42 0.85 -3.41 5.25
CA ALA A 42 -0.10 -4.19 4.48
C ALA A 42 -1.00 -3.28 3.63
N ILE A 43 -1.59 -2.24 4.22
CA ILE A 43 -2.43 -1.26 3.51
C ILE A 43 -1.66 -0.68 2.33
N GLN A 44 -0.42 -0.22 2.53
CA GLN A 44 0.38 0.34 1.44
C GLN A 44 0.60 -0.68 0.32
N ARG A 45 1.01 -1.91 0.65
CA ARG A 45 1.25 -2.97 -0.34
C ARG A 45 0.00 -3.32 -1.12
N TYR A 46 -1.12 -3.54 -0.43
CA TYR A 46 -2.37 -3.97 -1.06
C TYR A 46 -3.07 -2.83 -1.78
N SER A 47 -2.89 -1.57 -1.37
CA SER A 47 -3.35 -0.39 -2.11
C SER A 47 -2.65 -0.27 -3.46
N VAL A 48 -1.34 -0.51 -3.53
CA VAL A 48 -0.60 -0.55 -4.82
C VAL A 48 -1.12 -1.68 -5.71
N VAL A 49 -1.30 -2.88 -5.15
CA VAL A 49 -1.84 -4.03 -5.91
C VAL A 49 -3.26 -3.77 -6.41
N ASN A 50 -4.13 -3.22 -5.55
CA ASN A 50 -5.51 -2.89 -5.90
C ASN A 50 -5.56 -1.78 -6.97
N PHE A 51 -4.71 -0.75 -6.86
CA PHE A 51 -4.59 0.30 -7.87
C PHE A 51 -4.12 -0.25 -9.22
N ALA A 52 -3.10 -1.12 -9.23
CA ALA A 52 -2.62 -1.77 -10.45
C ALA A 52 -3.70 -2.63 -11.12
N LYS A 53 -4.56 -3.30 -10.33
CA LYS A 53 -5.69 -4.07 -10.85
C LYS A 53 -6.81 -3.21 -11.42
N ARG A 54 -7.19 -2.13 -10.74
CA ARG A 54 -8.31 -1.27 -11.14
C ARG A 54 -7.94 -0.30 -12.26
N LYS A 55 -6.70 0.20 -12.27
CA LYS A 55 -6.19 1.17 -13.24
C LYS A 55 -4.86 0.71 -13.84
N PRO A 56 -4.86 -0.36 -14.64
CA PRO A 56 -3.64 -0.92 -15.20
C PRO A 56 -2.91 0.05 -16.12
N ILE A 57 -3.64 0.90 -16.86
CA ILE A 57 -3.07 1.91 -17.78
C ILE A 57 -2.33 2.99 -16.99
N ASP A 58 -2.97 3.58 -15.97
CA ASP A 58 -2.34 4.61 -15.12
C ASP A 58 -1.11 4.07 -14.40
N PHE A 59 -1.18 2.85 -13.87
CA PHE A 59 -0.04 2.19 -13.21
C PHE A 59 1.13 1.96 -14.19
N THR A 60 0.83 1.51 -15.40
CA THR A 60 1.84 1.32 -16.46
C THR A 60 2.49 2.66 -16.83
N MET A 61 1.70 3.72 -16.98
CA MET A 61 2.20 5.06 -17.29
C MET A 61 3.11 5.61 -16.19
N ILE A 62 2.72 5.47 -14.91
CA ILE A 62 3.56 5.86 -13.76
C ILE A 62 4.88 5.09 -13.77
N THR A 63 4.84 3.79 -14.05
CA THR A 63 6.02 2.94 -14.12
C THR A 63 6.97 3.39 -15.25
N ILE A 64 6.43 3.69 -16.43
CA ILE A 64 7.22 4.21 -17.56
C ILE A 64 7.87 5.55 -17.20
N MET A 65 7.13 6.48 -16.60
CA MET A 65 7.70 7.76 -16.15
C MET A 65 8.81 7.57 -15.12
N ALA A 66 8.65 6.65 -14.16
CA ALA A 66 9.66 6.37 -13.16
C ALA A 66 10.95 5.82 -13.79
N LEU A 67 10.83 4.92 -14.79
CA LEU A 67 11.97 4.39 -15.53
C LEU A 67 12.67 5.47 -16.35
N LEU A 68 11.92 6.35 -17.02
CA LEU A 68 12.49 7.47 -17.78
C LEU A 68 13.25 8.44 -16.88
N LEU A 69 12.68 8.81 -15.72
CA LEU A 69 13.36 9.67 -14.74
C LEU A 69 14.61 8.98 -14.20
N GLY A 70 14.54 7.69 -13.86
CA GLY A 70 15.70 6.90 -13.44
C GLY A 70 16.80 6.87 -14.50
N PHE A 71 16.44 6.67 -15.76
CA PHE A 71 17.37 6.71 -16.89
C PHE A 71 18.06 8.07 -17.02
N ILE A 72 17.30 9.17 -16.96
CA ILE A 72 17.86 10.54 -16.99
C ILE A 72 18.83 10.76 -15.83
N PHE A 73 18.48 10.31 -14.62
CA PHE A 73 19.34 10.42 -13.45
C PHE A 73 20.66 9.65 -13.62
N ILE A 74 20.59 8.39 -14.10
CA ILE A 74 21.76 7.56 -14.37
C ILE A 74 22.63 8.18 -15.46
N TRP A 75 22.01 8.63 -16.56
CA TRP A 75 22.71 9.28 -17.66
C TRP A 75 23.44 10.54 -17.18
N LYS A 76 22.78 11.38 -16.38
CA LYS A 76 23.40 12.56 -15.78
C LYS A 76 24.57 12.21 -14.86
N TYR A 77 24.51 11.11 -14.13
CA TYR A 77 25.59 10.69 -13.22
C TYR A 77 26.78 10.04 -13.96
N ILE A 78 26.57 9.43 -15.13
CA ILE A 78 27.63 8.80 -15.92
C ILE A 78 28.32 9.81 -16.86
N THR A 79 27.58 10.79 -17.36
CA THR A 79 28.08 11.76 -18.36
C THR A 79 28.76 12.98 -17.74
N PHE A 80 28.66 13.17 -16.42
CA PHE A 80 29.28 14.26 -15.64
C PHE A 80 30.26 13.68 -14.63
#